data_AF-A0A7W0VR07-F1
#
_entry.id   AF-A0A7W0VR07-F1
#
_cell.length_a   1.000
_cell.length_b   1.000
_cell.length_c   1.000
_cell.angle_alpha   90.00
_cell.angle_beta   90.00
_cell.angle_gamma   90.00
#
_symmetry.space_group_name_H-M   'P 1'
#
loop_
_entity.id
_entity.type
_entity.pdbx_description
1 polymer ?
#
loop_
_entity_poly.entity_id
_entity_poly.type
_entity_poly.pdbx_seq_one_letter_code
_entity_poly.pdbx_strand_id
1 'polypeptide(L)'
;MSRVIALLLVLAGTAAAAPGDRVLLADPDPELLHAVEVALAPWKLSVVVDQAPPKDDRIAHERADVTQARFVVWRKGDELVVFDRERDASERRPVRRGKFDAVSAAAAAATVKTMMRLPPPPPEDSGSIGIVTPPPPPPPPPSVPPPGAGGIEVRLEAGIAARIATGDESGTGGRAVFAAMLRPTSAIDLRFGVRADLGATNETVKKGNFEGRWSDWSVVAAASYTLSRGMWELEPWLAGGFTWGSLEGTEQMMSRSESATMFTMRGGTVLRRRYGLLTSGVGVELSGTPGAPNYLRVGGGMGSPDVYQASKFSVVIGGVLAIDLGR
;
A
#
# COMPACT_ATOMS: atom_id res chain seq x y z
N MET A 1 29.62 2.62 20.77
CA MET A 1 28.64 3.24 19.86
C MET A 1 28.43 2.30 18.66
N SER A 2 27.62 1.26 18.83
CA SER A 2 27.35 0.27 17.78
C SER A 2 26.10 0.67 17.01
N ARG A 3 26.27 0.83 15.69
CA ARG A 3 25.18 1.03 14.73
C ARG A 3 24.42 -0.28 14.56
N VAL A 4 23.32 -0.45 15.28
CA VAL A 4 22.35 -1.52 14.99
C VAL A 4 21.42 -1.01 13.90
N ILE A 5 21.76 -1.31 12.65
CA ILE A 5 20.83 -1.21 11.51
C ILE A 5 19.92 -2.43 11.61
N ALA A 6 18.77 -2.27 12.25
CA ALA A 6 17.71 -3.27 12.20
C ALA A 6 17.05 -3.21 10.83
N LEU A 7 17.45 -4.14 9.96
CA LEU A 7 16.81 -4.41 8.67
C LEU A 7 15.42 -4.98 8.95
N LEU A 8 14.39 -4.14 8.89
CA LEU A 8 13.00 -4.56 8.98
C LEU A 8 12.64 -5.25 7.66
N LEU A 9 12.63 -6.59 7.67
CA LEU A 9 12.17 -7.40 6.55
C LEU A 9 10.65 -7.23 6.43
N VAL A 10 10.24 -6.33 5.53
CA VAL A 10 8.86 -6.27 5.05
C VAL A 10 8.62 -7.53 4.23
N LEU A 11 7.86 -8.47 4.80
CA LEU A 11 7.23 -9.56 4.05
C LEU A 11 6.20 -8.93 3.09
N ALA A 12 6.70 -8.42 1.96
CA ALA A 12 5.87 -8.14 0.80
C ALA A 12 5.42 -9.50 0.26
N GLY A 13 4.22 -9.93 0.63
CA GLY A 13 3.58 -11.06 -0.02
C GLY A 13 3.56 -10.78 -1.52
N THR A 14 4.32 -11.54 -2.29
CA THR A 14 4.21 -11.56 -3.74
C THR A 14 2.84 -12.13 -4.07
N ALA A 15 1.84 -11.26 -4.21
CA ALA A 15 0.59 -11.63 -4.84
C ALA A 15 0.96 -12.16 -6.22
N ALA A 16 0.89 -13.49 -6.40
CA ALA A 16 1.02 -14.10 -7.70
C ALA A 16 -0.04 -13.45 -8.59
N ALA A 17 0.38 -12.67 -9.59
CA ALA A 17 -0.52 -12.11 -10.57
C ALA A 17 -1.36 -13.26 -11.15
N ALA A 18 -2.67 -13.04 -11.27
CA ALA A 18 -3.56 -14.06 -11.78
C ALA A 18 -3.06 -14.54 -13.17
N PRO A 19 -3.20 -15.84 -13.50
CA PRO A 19 -2.87 -16.34 -14.83
C PRO A 19 -3.59 -15.51 -15.89
N GLY A 20 -2.85 -14.89 -16.81
CA GLY A 20 -3.40 -14.04 -17.88
C GLY A 20 -2.95 -12.56 -17.87
N ASP A 21 -2.40 -12.05 -16.77
CA ASP A 21 -1.96 -10.65 -16.67
C ASP A 21 -0.48 -10.43 -17.06
N ARG A 22 0.01 -11.14 -18.09
CA ARG A 22 1.40 -11.03 -18.55
C ARG A 22 1.54 -10.81 -20.05
N VAL A 23 2.49 -9.98 -20.42
CA VAL A 23 2.92 -9.71 -21.80
C VAL A 23 4.39 -10.08 -21.91
N LEU A 24 4.73 -10.99 -22.82
CA LEU A 24 6.11 -11.35 -23.12
C LEU A 24 6.65 -10.41 -24.21
N LEU A 25 7.71 -9.67 -23.92
CA LEU A 25 8.38 -8.80 -24.87
C LEU A 25 9.74 -9.41 -25.23
N ALA A 26 9.89 -9.87 -26.47
CA ALA A 26 11.04 -10.62 -26.92
C ALA A 26 12.00 -9.77 -27.77
N ASP A 27 13.27 -9.74 -27.36
CA ASP A 27 14.36 -8.91 -27.88
C ASP A 27 14.01 -7.40 -27.94
N PRO A 28 13.48 -6.79 -26.85
CA PRO A 28 13.25 -5.34 -26.84
C PRO A 28 14.56 -4.57 -26.64
N ASP A 29 14.69 -3.44 -27.33
CA ASP A 29 15.62 -2.42 -26.87
C ASP A 29 15.08 -1.72 -25.59
N PRO A 30 15.97 -1.07 -24.80
CA PRO A 30 15.58 -0.48 -23.52
C PRO A 30 14.48 0.59 -23.63
N GLU A 31 14.43 1.33 -24.73
CA GLU A 31 13.41 2.38 -24.94
C GLU A 31 12.04 1.74 -25.18
N LEU A 32 11.96 0.71 -26.02
CA LEU A 32 10.73 -0.04 -26.23
C LEU A 32 10.24 -0.71 -24.94
N LEU A 33 11.14 -1.34 -24.18
CA LEU A 33 10.80 -1.95 -22.90
C LEU A 33 10.16 -0.92 -21.96
N HIS A 34 10.84 0.21 -21.76
CA HIS A 34 10.36 1.27 -20.88
C HIS A 34 9.00 1.82 -21.34
N ALA A 35 8.84 2.08 -22.64
CA ALA A 35 7.59 2.59 -23.19
C ALA A 35 6.42 1.61 -23.01
N VAL A 36 6.64 0.32 -23.22
CA VAL A 36 5.63 -0.73 -23.02
C VAL A 36 5.24 -0.86 -21.55
N GLU A 37 6.21 -0.86 -20.63
CA GLU A 37 5.95 -0.88 -19.19
C GLU A 37 5.08 0.31 -18.76
N VAL A 38 5.42 1.53 -19.20
CA VAL A 38 4.65 2.75 -18.89
C VAL A 38 3.24 2.69 -19.50
N ALA A 39 3.10 2.24 -20.74
CA ALA A 39 1.82 2.19 -21.45
C ALA A 39 0.85 1.17 -20.85
N LEU A 40 1.38 0.04 -20.34
CA LEU A 40 0.63 -1.07 -19.77
C LEU A 40 0.46 -0.98 -18.24
N ALA A 41 1.22 -0.15 -17.54
CA ALA A 41 1.09 0.05 -16.08
C ALA A 41 -0.35 0.34 -15.61
N PRO A 42 -1.19 1.15 -16.32
CA PRO A 42 -2.57 1.37 -15.92
C PRO A 42 -3.45 0.11 -15.94
N TRP A 43 -3.07 -0.91 -16.71
CA TRP A 43 -3.80 -2.18 -16.85
C TRP A 43 -3.28 -3.26 -15.89
N LYS A 44 -2.27 -2.95 -15.07
CA LYS A 44 -1.63 -3.87 -14.11
C LYS A 44 -1.06 -5.13 -14.77
N LEU A 45 -0.72 -5.06 -16.05
CA LEU A 45 -0.06 -6.16 -16.76
C LEU A 45 1.44 -6.15 -16.44
N SER A 46 1.99 -7.34 -16.21
CA SER A 46 3.42 -7.53 -16.03
C SER A 46 4.10 -7.78 -17.37
N VAL A 47 5.23 -7.12 -17.60
CA VAL A 47 6.05 -7.32 -18.81
C VAL A 47 7.18 -8.29 -18.46
N VAL A 48 7.25 -9.40 -19.19
CA VAL A 48 8.33 -10.39 -19.08
C VAL A 48 9.26 -10.21 -20.27
N VAL A 49 10.56 -10.16 -20.06
CA VAL A 49 11.53 -9.97 -21.14
C VAL A 49 12.14 -11.31 -21.55
N ASP A 50 12.13 -11.58 -22.85
CA ASP A 50 12.88 -12.68 -23.47
C ASP A 50 13.99 -12.09 -24.35
N GLN A 51 15.15 -12.74 -24.40
CA GLN A 51 16.32 -12.24 -25.12
C GLN A 51 16.34 -12.61 -26.60
N ALA A 52 15.55 -13.60 -27.02
CA ALA A 52 15.51 -14.02 -28.42
C ALA A 52 14.13 -13.75 -29.01
N PRO A 53 13.97 -13.25 -30.25
CA PRO A 53 12.66 -13.17 -30.87
C PRO A 53 12.20 -14.57 -31.35
N PRO A 54 10.89 -14.89 -31.27
CA PRO A 54 10.32 -16.08 -31.91
C PRO A 54 10.56 -16.09 -33.42
N LYS A 55 10.82 -17.27 -33.99
CA LYS A 55 11.01 -17.44 -35.45
C LYS A 55 9.68 -17.46 -36.21
N ASP A 56 8.67 -18.02 -35.57
CA ASP A 56 7.32 -18.24 -36.08
C ASP A 56 6.30 -18.22 -34.92
N ASP A 57 5.02 -18.25 -35.29
CA ASP A 57 3.90 -18.16 -34.36
C ASP A 57 3.80 -19.40 -33.45
N ARG A 58 4.26 -20.57 -33.92
CA ARG A 58 4.33 -21.80 -33.09
C ARG A 58 5.28 -21.62 -31.92
N ILE A 59 6.48 -21.09 -32.16
CA ILE A 59 7.44 -20.78 -31.08
C ILE A 59 6.91 -19.68 -30.17
N ALA A 60 6.18 -18.69 -30.71
CA ALA A 60 5.52 -17.67 -29.89
C ALA A 60 4.49 -18.31 -28.94
N HIS A 61 3.67 -19.24 -29.44
CA HIS A 61 2.69 -19.98 -28.64
C HIS A 61 3.35 -20.77 -27.49
N GLU A 62 4.38 -21.58 -27.80
CA GLU A 62 5.12 -22.35 -26.79
C GLU A 62 5.70 -21.45 -25.68
N ARG A 63 6.25 -20.29 -26.06
CA ARG A 63 6.80 -19.33 -25.09
C ARG A 63 5.72 -18.64 -24.27
N ALA A 64 4.58 -18.35 -24.87
CA ALA A 64 3.41 -17.81 -24.18
C ALA A 64 2.94 -18.78 -23.09
N ASP A 65 2.91 -20.09 -23.37
CA ASP A 65 2.55 -21.12 -22.39
C ASP A 65 3.56 -21.22 -21.24
N VAL A 66 4.86 -21.28 -21.54
CA VAL A 66 5.92 -21.37 -20.52
C VAL A 66 5.92 -20.16 -19.58
N THR A 67 5.72 -18.97 -20.14
CA THR A 67 5.73 -17.72 -19.37
C THR A 67 4.36 -17.36 -18.77
N GLN A 68 3.32 -18.11 -19.14
CA GLN A 68 1.92 -17.81 -18.89
C GLN A 68 1.51 -16.40 -19.38
N ALA A 69 2.11 -15.95 -20.48
CA ALA A 69 1.78 -14.70 -21.13
C ALA A 69 0.58 -14.86 -22.07
N ARG A 70 -0.32 -13.89 -22.06
CA ARG A 70 -1.43 -13.84 -23.03
C ARG A 70 -0.93 -13.35 -24.38
N PHE A 71 -0.07 -12.34 -24.37
CA PHE A 71 0.46 -11.72 -25.57
C PHE A 71 1.96 -11.91 -25.66
N VAL A 72 2.46 -12.21 -26.85
CA VAL A 72 3.90 -12.21 -27.17
C VAL A 72 4.15 -11.13 -28.20
N VAL A 73 5.05 -10.21 -27.88
CA VAL A 73 5.40 -9.06 -28.71
C VAL A 73 6.86 -9.17 -29.10
N TRP A 74 7.15 -9.11 -30.40
CA TRP A 74 8.52 -9.13 -30.89
C TRP A 74 8.63 -8.33 -32.19
N ARG A 75 9.86 -8.09 -32.61
CA ARG A 75 10.14 -7.44 -33.87
C ARG A 75 10.58 -8.44 -34.93
N LYS A 76 10.04 -8.31 -36.14
CA LYS A 76 10.44 -9.06 -37.32
C LYS A 76 10.75 -8.09 -38.45
N GLY A 77 12.03 -7.72 -38.59
CA GLY A 77 12.47 -6.75 -39.60
C GLY A 77 11.98 -5.33 -39.31
N ASP A 78 11.07 -4.84 -40.14
CA ASP A 78 10.35 -3.56 -40.04
C ASP A 78 8.90 -3.72 -39.57
N GLU A 79 8.56 -4.87 -38.98
CA GLU A 79 7.25 -5.10 -38.38
C GLU A 79 7.37 -5.36 -36.88
N LEU A 80 6.43 -4.80 -36.12
CA LEU A 80 6.11 -5.22 -34.77
C LEU A 80 5.00 -6.27 -34.86
N VAL A 81 5.26 -7.44 -34.32
CA VAL A 81 4.34 -8.58 -34.32
C VAL A 81 3.79 -8.75 -32.91
N VAL A 82 2.47 -8.84 -32.79
CA VAL A 82 1.77 -9.15 -31.54
C VAL A 82 0.98 -10.43 -31.75
N PHE A 83 1.41 -11.50 -31.09
CA PHE A 83 0.71 -12.79 -31.07
C PHE A 83 -0.22 -12.86 -29.86
N ASP A 84 -1.48 -13.20 -30.09
CA ASP A 84 -2.50 -13.42 -29.07
C ASP A 84 -2.70 -14.93 -28.87
N ARG A 85 -2.25 -15.44 -27.72
CA ARG A 85 -2.28 -16.88 -27.39
C ARG A 85 -3.70 -17.43 -27.37
N GLU A 86 -4.69 -16.65 -26.94
CA GLU A 86 -6.07 -17.13 -26.85
C GLU A 86 -6.74 -17.31 -28.22
N ARG A 87 -6.31 -16.50 -29.19
CA ARG A 87 -6.86 -16.51 -30.56
C ARG A 87 -6.00 -17.29 -31.54
N ASP A 88 -4.80 -17.70 -31.11
CA ASP A 88 -3.77 -18.33 -31.95
C ASP A 88 -3.53 -17.54 -33.25
N ALA A 89 -3.40 -16.22 -33.11
CA ALA A 89 -3.30 -15.30 -34.24
C ALA A 89 -2.27 -14.19 -33.99
N SER A 90 -1.58 -13.78 -35.06
CA SER A 90 -0.63 -12.67 -35.04
C SER A 90 -1.16 -11.46 -35.80
N GLU A 91 -1.04 -10.28 -35.20
CA GLU A 91 -1.20 -9.00 -35.88
C GLU A 91 0.17 -8.36 -36.14
N ARG A 92 0.34 -7.76 -37.32
CA ARG A 92 1.59 -7.14 -37.78
C ARG A 92 1.36 -5.67 -38.03
N ARG A 93 2.24 -4.81 -37.52
CA ARG A 93 2.21 -3.37 -37.77
C ARG A 93 3.59 -2.86 -38.19
N PRO A 94 3.68 -2.01 -39.21
CA PRO A 94 4.95 -1.45 -39.65
C PRO A 94 5.57 -0.58 -38.55
N VAL A 95 6.87 -0.74 -38.33
CA VAL A 95 7.69 0.06 -37.40
C VAL A 95 9.03 0.42 -38.04
N ARG A 96 9.66 1.47 -37.51
CA ARG A 96 10.96 1.93 -38.01
C ARG A 96 12.04 0.85 -37.82
N ARG A 97 12.93 0.69 -38.82
CA ARG A 97 14.13 -0.14 -38.67
C ARG A 97 15.16 0.52 -37.75
N GLY A 98 15.90 -0.30 -37.01
CA GLY A 98 16.94 0.12 -36.07
C GLY A 98 16.42 0.29 -34.65
N LYS A 99 17.24 0.77 -33.71
CA LYS A 99 16.82 0.98 -32.32
C LYS A 99 15.67 1.99 -32.25
N PHE A 100 14.69 1.76 -31.38
CA PHE A 100 13.65 2.74 -31.13
C PHE A 100 14.26 3.98 -30.45
N ASP A 101 13.87 5.15 -30.93
CA ASP A 101 13.96 6.39 -30.13
C ASP A 101 12.72 6.49 -29.24
N ALA A 102 12.74 7.38 -28.24
CA ALA A 102 11.65 7.50 -27.27
C ALA A 102 10.27 7.73 -27.92
N VAL A 103 10.21 8.48 -29.02
CA VAL A 103 8.94 8.77 -29.73
C VAL A 103 8.44 7.54 -30.45
N SER A 104 9.31 6.83 -31.18
CA SER A 104 8.98 5.62 -31.90
C SER A 104 8.63 4.47 -30.94
N ALA A 105 9.32 4.38 -29.80
CA ALA A 105 9.01 3.42 -28.72
C ALA A 105 7.61 3.68 -28.14
N ALA A 106 7.28 4.94 -27.84
CA ALA A 106 5.95 5.30 -27.34
C ALA A 106 4.85 4.99 -28.35
N ALA A 107 5.08 5.25 -29.64
CA ALA A 107 4.15 4.89 -30.72
C ALA A 107 3.96 3.37 -30.80
N ALA A 108 5.04 2.59 -30.80
CA ALA A 108 5.00 1.13 -30.80
C ALA A 108 4.24 0.58 -29.57
N ALA A 109 4.51 1.12 -28.38
CA ALA A 109 3.80 0.75 -27.15
C ALA A 109 2.30 1.06 -27.21
N ALA A 110 1.91 2.19 -27.81
CA ALA A 110 0.51 2.51 -28.05
C ALA A 110 -0.13 1.53 -29.04
N THR A 111 0.61 1.09 -30.07
CA THR A 111 0.14 0.05 -31.00
C THR A 111 -0.07 -1.27 -30.28
N VAL A 112 0.90 -1.74 -29.47
CA VAL A 112 0.77 -2.94 -28.62
C VAL A 112 -0.49 -2.86 -27.78
N LYS A 113 -0.67 -1.76 -27.05
CA LYS A 113 -1.86 -1.51 -26.24
C LYS A 113 -3.15 -1.59 -27.06
N THR A 114 -3.15 -1.09 -28.29
CA THR A 114 -4.34 -1.06 -29.15
C THR A 114 -4.69 -2.45 -29.67
N MET A 115 -3.69 -3.21 -30.14
CA MET A 115 -3.84 -4.59 -30.61
C MET A 115 -4.35 -5.50 -29.47
N MET A 116 -3.89 -5.28 -28.24
CA MET A 116 -4.37 -6.01 -27.05
C MET A 116 -5.83 -5.68 -26.67
N ARG A 117 -6.39 -4.57 -27.17
CA ARG A 117 -7.70 -4.04 -26.73
C ARG A 117 -8.87 -4.51 -27.58
N LEU A 118 -8.62 -4.95 -28.81
CA LEU A 118 -9.68 -5.13 -29.80
C LEU A 118 -10.18 -6.58 -29.81
N PRO A 119 -11.50 -6.85 -29.77
CA PRO A 119 -12.04 -7.96 -30.56
C PRO A 119 -11.67 -7.71 -32.03
N PRO A 120 -11.29 -8.74 -32.81
CA PRO A 120 -10.88 -8.54 -34.20
C PRO A 120 -11.95 -7.74 -34.95
N PRO A 121 -11.57 -6.78 -35.81
CA PRO A 121 -12.53 -6.07 -36.63
C PRO A 121 -13.38 -7.09 -37.39
N PRO A 122 -14.72 -6.91 -37.46
CA PRO A 122 -15.55 -7.77 -38.28
C PRO A 122 -14.98 -7.80 -39.70
N PRO A 123 -14.99 -8.96 -40.39
CA PRO A 123 -14.48 -9.06 -41.75
C PRO A 123 -15.12 -7.95 -42.59
N GLU A 124 -14.29 -7.24 -43.36
CA GLU A 124 -14.77 -6.19 -44.26
C GLU A 124 -15.67 -6.83 -45.31
N ASP A 125 -16.97 -6.82 -45.05
CA ASP A 125 -17.98 -7.06 -46.09
C ASP A 125 -17.78 -5.97 -47.13
N SER A 126 -17.16 -6.34 -48.25
CA SER A 126 -16.91 -5.53 -49.43
C SER A 126 -18.21 -5.25 -50.19
N GLY A 127 -19.20 -4.70 -49.49
CA GLY A 127 -20.60 -4.63 -49.89
C GLY A 127 -21.16 -3.22 -49.81
N SER A 128 -21.12 -2.52 -50.95
CA SER A 128 -21.97 -1.39 -51.32
C SER A 128 -21.85 -0.06 -50.54
N ILE A 129 -21.47 0.98 -51.27
CA ILE A 129 -21.57 2.38 -50.87
C ILE A 129 -23.06 2.75 -50.83
N GLY A 130 -23.70 2.52 -49.68
CA GLY A 130 -25.01 3.08 -49.37
C GLY A 130 -24.86 4.50 -48.83
N ILE A 131 -25.57 5.46 -49.42
CA ILE A 131 -25.65 6.84 -48.93
C ILE A 131 -26.34 6.81 -47.56
N VAL A 132 -25.57 6.87 -46.47
CA VAL A 132 -26.10 6.92 -45.11
C VAL A 132 -26.45 8.35 -44.76
N THR A 133 -27.74 8.64 -44.67
CA THR A 133 -28.28 9.87 -44.09
C THR A 133 -27.76 10.01 -42.65
N PRO A 134 -27.17 11.15 -42.24
CA PRO A 134 -26.61 11.29 -40.91
C PRO A 134 -27.71 11.13 -39.84
N PRO A 135 -27.47 10.29 -38.81
CA PRO A 135 -28.44 10.12 -37.72
C PRO A 135 -28.60 11.44 -36.93
N PRO A 136 -29.79 11.68 -36.37
CA PRO A 136 -30.03 12.86 -35.54
C PRO A 136 -29.07 12.89 -34.33
N PRO A 137 -28.67 14.09 -33.87
CA PRO A 137 -27.75 14.23 -32.75
C PRO A 137 -28.32 13.52 -31.51
N PRO A 138 -27.50 12.71 -30.81
CA PRO A 138 -27.95 12.01 -29.62
C PRO A 138 -28.41 13.03 -28.56
N PRO A 139 -29.46 12.71 -27.78
CA PRO A 139 -29.88 13.55 -26.68
C PRO A 139 -28.70 13.83 -25.74
N PRO A 140 -28.64 15.04 -25.13
CA PRO A 140 -27.59 15.35 -24.17
C PRO A 140 -27.56 14.25 -23.09
N PRO A 141 -26.36 13.73 -22.75
CA PRO A 141 -26.26 12.70 -21.74
C PRO A 141 -26.92 13.21 -20.45
N PRO A 142 -27.68 12.35 -19.74
CA PRO A 142 -28.27 12.74 -18.47
C PRO A 142 -27.17 13.33 -17.58
N SER A 143 -27.43 14.53 -17.05
CA SER A 143 -26.56 15.20 -16.11
C SER A 143 -26.29 14.23 -14.97
N VAL A 144 -25.09 13.64 -14.93
CA VAL A 144 -24.71 12.78 -13.83
C VAL A 144 -24.78 13.67 -12.59
N PRO A 145 -25.65 13.38 -11.61
CA PRO A 145 -25.71 14.17 -10.40
C PRO A 145 -24.30 14.22 -9.82
N PRO A 146 -23.81 15.39 -9.39
CA PRO A 146 -22.45 15.52 -8.89
C PRO A 146 -22.22 14.45 -7.81
N PRO A 147 -21.18 13.62 -7.92
CA PRO A 147 -20.90 12.62 -6.92
C PRO A 147 -20.66 13.32 -5.58
N GLY A 148 -21.47 12.97 -4.57
CA GLY A 148 -21.30 13.49 -3.21
C GLY A 148 -22.48 14.24 -2.64
N ALA A 149 -23.71 13.70 -2.75
CA ALA A 149 -24.85 14.16 -1.96
C ALA A 149 -24.63 13.85 -0.46
N GLY A 150 -23.87 14.72 0.23
CA GLY A 150 -23.97 15.01 1.68
C GLY A 150 -23.93 13.86 2.70
N GLY A 151 -23.48 12.66 2.35
CA GLY A 151 -23.48 11.52 3.26
C GLY A 151 -22.39 11.58 4.33
N ILE A 152 -22.71 11.06 5.53
CA ILE A 152 -21.71 10.74 6.55
C ILE A 152 -20.94 9.50 6.05
N GLU A 153 -19.61 9.59 5.98
CA GLU A 153 -18.75 8.43 5.69
C GLU A 153 -18.14 7.90 6.99
N VAL A 154 -18.10 6.57 7.11
CA VAL A 154 -17.47 5.85 8.23
C VAL A 154 -16.25 5.11 7.71
N ARG A 155 -15.08 5.35 8.30
CA ARG A 155 -13.85 4.62 8.04
C ARG A 155 -13.53 3.71 9.23
N LEU A 156 -13.38 2.42 8.95
CA LEU A 156 -12.90 1.43 9.91
C LEU A 156 -11.47 1.03 9.55
N GLU A 157 -10.57 1.04 10.52
CA GLU A 157 -9.17 0.69 10.32
C GLU A 157 -8.70 -0.41 11.27
N ALA A 158 -7.85 -1.29 10.76
CA ALA A 158 -7.11 -2.26 11.55
C ALA A 158 -5.67 -2.33 11.04
N GLY A 159 -4.71 -2.55 11.94
CA GLY A 159 -3.30 -2.61 11.56
C GLY A 159 -2.42 -3.32 12.57
N ILE A 160 -1.21 -3.63 12.13
CA ILE A 160 -0.13 -4.16 12.95
C ILE A 160 1.06 -3.21 12.85
N ALA A 161 1.73 -2.96 13.97
CA ALA A 161 2.85 -2.05 14.02
C ALA A 161 3.95 -2.52 14.97
N ALA A 162 5.18 -2.07 14.71
CA ALA A 162 6.29 -2.14 15.63
C ALA A 162 6.40 -0.80 16.37
N ARG A 163 6.50 -0.84 17.70
CA ARG A 163 6.78 0.29 18.56
C ARG A 163 8.24 0.25 18.99
N ILE A 164 8.92 1.38 18.90
CA ILE A 164 10.26 1.63 19.40
C ILE A 164 10.14 2.69 20.49
N ALA A 165 10.31 2.27 21.73
CA ALA A 165 10.30 3.13 22.91
C ALA A 165 11.71 3.68 23.17
N THR A 166 11.79 4.97 23.50
CA THR A 166 13.06 5.63 23.86
C THR A 166 12.97 6.16 25.29
N GLY A 167 13.81 5.62 26.18
CA GLY A 167 13.97 6.04 27.57
C GLY A 167 15.33 5.57 28.11
N ASP A 168 15.41 5.39 29.43
CA ASP A 168 16.60 4.81 30.09
C ASP A 168 16.91 3.40 29.54
N GLU A 169 15.88 2.69 29.11
CA GLU A 169 15.94 1.44 28.38
C GLU A 169 15.21 1.62 27.03
N SER A 170 15.78 1.08 25.95
CA SER A 170 15.14 1.10 24.63
C SER A 170 14.41 -0.22 24.40
N GLY A 171 13.09 -0.17 24.29
CA GLY A 171 12.24 -1.32 24.05
C GLY A 171 11.70 -1.42 22.63
N THR A 172 11.49 -2.64 22.15
CA THR A 172 10.73 -2.91 20.92
C THR A 172 9.52 -3.80 21.23
N GLY A 173 8.36 -3.48 20.67
CA GLY A 173 7.13 -4.26 20.90
C GLY A 173 6.20 -4.26 19.70
N GLY A 174 5.38 -5.31 19.59
CA GLY A 174 4.31 -5.39 18.59
C GLY A 174 3.04 -4.67 19.08
N ARG A 175 2.28 -4.09 18.15
CA ARG A 175 1.01 -3.41 18.39
C ARG A 175 -0.04 -3.90 17.40
N ALA A 176 -1.24 -4.15 17.90
CA ALA A 176 -2.46 -4.16 17.11
C ALA A 176 -3.13 -2.79 17.25
N VAL A 177 -3.55 -2.20 16.13
CA VAL A 177 -4.14 -0.86 16.08
C VAL A 177 -5.52 -0.96 15.46
N PHE A 178 -6.49 -0.28 16.05
CA PHE A 178 -7.86 -0.18 15.55
C PHE A 178 -8.30 1.28 15.54
N ALA A 179 -9.05 1.69 14.53
CA ALA A 179 -9.68 3.01 14.52
C ALA A 179 -11.07 2.99 13.87
N ALA A 180 -11.94 3.85 14.37
CA ALA A 180 -13.22 4.15 13.76
C ALA A 180 -13.32 5.68 13.62
N MET A 181 -13.42 6.16 12.38
CA MET A 181 -13.37 7.58 12.04
C MET A 181 -14.60 7.96 11.21
N LEU A 182 -15.18 9.11 11.50
CA LEU A 182 -16.35 9.67 10.80
C LEU A 182 -15.92 10.89 9.99
N ARG A 183 -16.33 10.94 8.73
CA ARG A 183 -16.26 12.14 7.89
C ARG A 183 -17.66 12.75 7.82
N PRO A 184 -17.91 13.88 8.50
CA PRO A 184 -19.27 14.42 8.60
C PRO A 184 -19.85 14.90 7.27
N THR A 185 -18.99 15.28 6.33
CA THR A 185 -19.38 15.79 5.01
C THR A 185 -18.32 15.46 3.97
N SER A 186 -18.74 15.17 2.74
CA SER A 186 -17.83 14.98 1.60
C SER A 186 -17.12 16.28 1.17
N ALA A 187 -17.58 17.45 1.63
CA ALA A 187 -17.01 18.74 1.28
C ALA A 187 -15.65 19.01 1.96
N ILE A 188 -15.34 18.29 3.05
CA ILE A 188 -14.11 18.47 3.81
C ILE A 188 -13.50 17.09 4.04
N ASP A 189 -12.22 16.92 3.69
CA ASP A 189 -11.47 15.68 3.91
C ASP A 189 -11.03 15.47 5.37
N LEU A 190 -11.78 16.03 6.32
CA LEU A 190 -11.52 15.95 7.76
C LEU A 190 -12.35 14.83 8.37
N ARG A 191 -11.69 13.93 9.10
CA ARG A 191 -12.35 12.87 9.89
C ARG A 191 -12.06 13.00 11.37
N PHE A 192 -13.01 12.57 12.19
CA PHE A 192 -12.91 12.53 13.65
C PHE A 192 -13.30 11.17 14.16
N GLY A 193 -12.66 10.69 15.23
CA GLY A 193 -13.01 9.37 15.73
C GLY A 193 -12.20 8.92 16.92
N VAL A 194 -12.20 7.61 17.10
CA VAL A 194 -11.51 6.93 18.21
C VAL A 194 -10.50 5.96 17.63
N ARG A 195 -9.31 5.94 18.22
CA ARG A 195 -8.24 5.00 17.92
C ARG A 195 -7.84 4.28 19.20
N ALA A 196 -7.63 2.98 19.10
CA ALA A 196 -7.13 2.16 20.18
C ALA A 196 -5.91 1.38 19.71
N ASP A 197 -4.92 1.22 20.59
CA ASP A 197 -3.83 0.29 20.37
C ASP A 197 -3.68 -0.68 21.54
N LEU A 198 -3.47 -1.94 21.19
CA LEU A 198 -3.23 -3.03 22.11
C LEU A 198 -1.83 -3.56 21.82
N GLY A 199 -0.98 -3.67 22.83
CA GLY A 199 0.28 -4.36 22.61
C GLY A 199 0.99 -4.66 23.90
N ALA A 200 1.37 -5.92 24.07
CA ALA A 200 2.37 -6.26 25.06
C ALA A 200 3.73 -5.82 24.48
N THR A 201 4.35 -4.83 25.09
CA THR A 201 5.78 -4.64 24.90
C THR A 201 6.47 -5.93 25.36
N ASN A 202 7.37 -6.47 24.53
CA ASN A 202 8.28 -7.55 24.96
C ASN A 202 9.47 -6.97 25.72
N GLU A 203 9.29 -5.77 26.28
CA GLU A 203 10.30 -5.06 27.04
C GLU A 203 10.41 -5.76 28.39
N THR A 204 11.44 -6.60 28.48
CA THR A 204 11.86 -7.16 29.75
C THR A 204 12.63 -6.05 30.47
N VAL A 205 12.04 -5.51 31.53
CA VAL A 205 12.69 -4.51 32.37
C VAL A 205 13.59 -5.27 33.34
N LYS A 206 14.90 -5.04 33.26
CA LYS A 206 15.89 -5.63 34.17
C LYS A 206 16.70 -4.53 34.84
N LYS A 207 16.24 -4.09 36.01
CA LYS A 207 16.90 -3.03 36.78
C LYS A 207 17.06 -3.45 38.24
N GLY A 208 18.31 -3.57 38.68
CA GLY A 208 18.63 -4.10 40.00
C GLY A 208 18.13 -5.55 40.18
N ASN A 209 17.32 -5.79 41.23
CA ASN A 209 16.74 -7.09 41.52
C ASN A 209 15.30 -7.25 41.00
N PHE A 210 14.81 -6.29 40.21
CA PHE A 210 13.52 -6.36 39.56
C PHE A 210 13.69 -6.93 38.14
N GLU A 211 12.96 -8.00 37.86
CA GLU A 211 12.77 -8.54 36.52
C GLU A 211 11.28 -8.64 36.22
N GLY A 212 10.83 -7.96 35.16
CA GLY A 212 9.42 -7.91 34.82
C GLY A 212 9.16 -7.52 33.37
N ARG A 213 7.88 -7.37 33.05
CA ARG A 213 7.37 -7.00 31.73
C ARG A 213 6.42 -5.83 31.86
N TRP A 214 6.63 -4.85 30.99
CA TRP A 214 5.66 -3.78 30.78
C TRP A 214 4.62 -4.21 29.74
N SER A 215 3.35 -3.94 29.99
CA SER A 215 2.28 -4.05 29.01
C SER A 215 1.43 -2.79 29.05
N ASP A 216 0.96 -2.32 27.91
CA ASP A 216 0.06 -1.18 27.88
C ASP A 216 -0.95 -1.24 26.72
N TRP A 217 -2.05 -0.54 26.90
CA TRP A 217 -3.02 -0.25 25.86
C TRP A 217 -3.48 1.20 25.97
N SER A 218 -3.92 1.79 24.86
CA SER A 218 -4.42 3.16 24.87
C SER A 218 -5.70 3.32 24.07
N VAL A 219 -6.45 4.36 24.42
CA VAL A 219 -7.61 4.84 23.68
C VAL A 219 -7.49 6.35 23.56
N VAL A 220 -7.55 6.84 22.33
CA VAL A 220 -7.38 8.26 21.99
C VAL A 220 -8.48 8.75 21.07
N ALA A 221 -8.91 9.99 21.28
CA ALA A 221 -9.73 10.71 20.33
C ALA A 221 -8.82 11.31 19.25
N ALA A 222 -9.15 11.09 17.98
CA ALA A 222 -8.30 11.43 16.85
C ALA A 222 -9.02 12.33 15.84
N ALA A 223 -8.24 13.23 15.22
CA ALA A 223 -8.63 13.99 14.04
C ALA A 223 -7.62 13.74 12.93
N SER A 224 -8.09 13.57 11.70
CA SER A 224 -7.26 13.26 10.53
C SER A 224 -7.71 14.05 9.32
N TYR A 225 -6.77 14.41 8.44
CA TYR A 225 -7.06 15.13 7.20
C TYR A 225 -6.51 14.35 6.01
N THR A 226 -7.31 14.14 4.95
CA THR A 226 -6.90 13.32 3.79
C THR A 226 -6.51 14.17 2.58
N LEU A 227 -5.30 13.97 2.10
CA LEU A 227 -4.80 14.51 0.83
C LEU A 227 -4.82 13.39 -0.21
N SER A 228 -5.75 13.43 -1.16
CA SER A 228 -5.88 12.42 -2.21
C SER A 228 -5.23 12.86 -3.53
N ARG A 229 -4.42 12.00 -4.15
CA ARG A 229 -3.89 12.18 -5.52
C ARG A 229 -3.97 10.87 -6.30
N GLY A 230 -5.01 10.76 -7.14
CA GLY A 230 -5.28 9.54 -7.90
C GLY A 230 -5.61 8.36 -6.97
N MET A 231 -4.83 7.28 -7.04
CA MET A 231 -5.00 6.10 -6.19
C MET A 231 -4.33 6.23 -4.81
N TRP A 232 -3.62 7.31 -4.53
CA TRP A 232 -2.85 7.49 -3.30
C TRP A 232 -3.53 8.48 -2.35
N GLU A 233 -3.53 8.17 -1.07
CA GLU A 233 -4.01 9.01 0.02
C GLU A 233 -2.87 9.24 1.03
N LEU A 234 -2.60 10.49 1.38
CA LEU A 234 -1.76 10.86 2.51
C LEU A 234 -2.65 11.41 3.62
N GLU A 235 -2.59 10.83 4.81
CA GLU A 235 -3.46 11.19 5.92
C GLU A 235 -2.64 11.53 7.18
N PRO A 236 -2.26 12.81 7.35
CA PRO A 236 -1.82 13.31 8.66
C PRO A 236 -2.95 13.25 9.69
N TRP A 237 -2.59 12.94 10.94
CA TRP A 237 -3.53 12.89 12.05
C TRP A 237 -2.88 13.28 13.37
N LEU A 238 -3.72 13.73 14.31
CA LEU A 238 -3.37 14.07 15.68
C LEU A 238 -4.41 13.46 16.63
N ALA A 239 -3.97 13.06 17.82
CA ALA A 239 -4.85 12.49 18.83
C ALA A 239 -4.40 12.78 20.26
N GLY A 240 -5.35 12.70 21.19
CA GLY A 240 -5.12 12.78 22.62
C GLY A 240 -6.04 11.83 23.39
N GLY A 241 -5.57 11.29 24.50
CA GLY A 241 -6.36 10.38 25.32
C GLY A 241 -5.56 9.76 26.46
N PHE A 242 -5.83 8.49 26.75
CA PHE A 242 -5.29 7.81 27.92
C PHE A 242 -4.63 6.49 27.54
N THR A 243 -3.52 6.19 28.22
CA THR A 243 -2.82 4.91 28.17
C THR A 243 -2.88 4.26 29.55
N TRP A 244 -3.25 3.00 29.60
CA TRP A 244 -3.21 2.16 30.78
C TRP A 244 -2.02 1.22 30.67
N GLY A 245 -1.09 1.33 31.60
CA GLY A 245 0.08 0.46 31.69
C GLY A 245 0.02 -0.44 32.92
N SER A 246 0.52 -1.66 32.79
CA SER A 246 0.78 -2.59 33.89
C SER A 246 2.24 -3.04 33.82
N LEU A 247 2.94 -2.97 34.95
CA LEU A 247 4.26 -3.54 35.19
C LEU A 247 4.08 -4.78 36.06
N GLU A 248 4.33 -5.95 35.48
CA GLU A 248 4.24 -7.23 36.19
C GLU A 248 5.63 -7.86 36.26
N GLY A 249 6.06 -8.31 37.43
CA GLY A 249 7.39 -8.89 37.57
C GLY A 249 7.66 -9.48 38.95
N THR A 250 8.93 -9.72 39.21
CA THR A 250 9.42 -10.21 40.50
C THR A 250 10.50 -9.27 41.02
N GLU A 251 10.44 -8.97 42.32
CA GLU A 251 11.46 -8.24 43.05
C GLU A 251 11.80 -9.00 44.33
N GLN A 252 13.09 -9.31 44.55
CA GLN A 252 13.51 -10.07 45.74
C GLN A 252 12.73 -11.38 45.95
N MET A 253 12.45 -12.11 44.88
CA MET A 253 11.64 -13.34 44.88
C MET A 253 10.15 -13.16 45.23
N MET A 254 9.65 -11.92 45.35
CA MET A 254 8.24 -11.62 45.54
C MET A 254 7.62 -11.11 44.24
N SER A 255 6.39 -11.55 43.93
CA SER A 255 5.63 -11.01 42.80
C SER A 255 5.23 -9.57 43.06
N ARG A 256 5.40 -8.70 42.06
CA ARG A 256 5.02 -7.28 42.10
C ARG A 256 4.21 -6.96 40.85
N SER A 257 3.09 -6.26 41.04
CA SER A 257 2.24 -5.74 39.96
C SER A 257 1.88 -4.30 40.28
N GLU A 258 2.10 -3.41 39.31
CA GLU A 258 1.76 -2.00 39.40
C GLU A 258 1.04 -1.56 38.15
N SER A 259 0.03 -0.71 38.30
CA SER A 259 -0.72 -0.18 37.17
C SER A 259 -0.82 1.33 37.26
N ALA A 260 -0.84 1.99 36.10
CA ALA A 260 -1.00 3.42 35.99
C ALA A 260 -1.84 3.80 34.78
N THR A 261 -2.62 4.88 34.94
CA THR A 261 -3.31 5.55 33.85
C THR A 261 -2.58 6.86 33.57
N MET A 262 -2.22 7.09 32.31
CA MET A 262 -1.43 8.24 31.90
C MET A 262 -2.09 8.94 30.73
N PHE A 263 -2.03 10.27 30.71
CA PHE A 263 -2.42 11.03 29.54
C PHE A 263 -1.40 10.83 28.41
N THR A 264 -1.87 10.66 27.17
CA THR A 264 -1.02 10.51 25.99
C THR A 264 -1.44 11.45 24.87
N MET A 265 -0.46 11.98 24.15
CA MET A 265 -0.63 12.69 22.90
C MET A 265 0.05 11.91 21.78
N ARG A 266 -0.60 11.85 20.62
CA ARG A 266 -0.11 11.10 19.47
C ARG A 266 -0.28 11.92 18.21
N GLY A 267 0.62 11.70 17.26
CA GLY A 267 0.54 12.34 15.95
C GLY A 267 1.28 11.51 14.93
N GLY A 268 0.79 11.50 13.70
CA GLY A 268 1.38 10.65 12.67
C GLY A 268 0.91 10.99 11.28
N THR A 269 1.31 10.14 10.35
CA THR A 269 0.87 10.20 8.97
C THR A 269 0.77 8.79 8.42
N VAL A 270 -0.26 8.54 7.62
CA VAL A 270 -0.43 7.29 6.89
C VAL A 270 -0.41 7.56 5.40
N LEU A 271 0.38 6.79 4.65
CA LEU A 271 0.32 6.73 3.20
C LEU A 271 -0.43 5.47 2.78
N ARG A 272 -1.57 5.63 2.12
CA ARG A 272 -2.44 4.52 1.66
C ARG A 272 -2.61 4.51 0.15
N ARG A 273 -2.87 3.33 -0.39
CA ARG A 273 -3.34 3.10 -1.76
C ARG A 273 -4.77 2.59 -1.74
N ARG A 274 -5.61 3.13 -2.63
CA ARG A 274 -7.04 2.82 -2.75
C ARG A 274 -7.31 1.68 -3.75
N TYR A 275 -8.21 0.77 -3.37
CA TYR A 275 -8.69 -0.38 -4.14
C TYR A 275 -10.23 -0.45 -4.07
N GLY A 276 -10.90 0.64 -4.46
CA GLY A 276 -12.34 0.81 -4.27
C GLY A 276 -12.67 1.26 -2.85
N LEU A 277 -13.48 0.47 -2.13
CA LEU A 277 -13.84 0.72 -0.73
C LEU A 277 -12.71 0.36 0.26
N LEU A 278 -11.77 -0.49 -0.17
CA LEU A 278 -10.62 -0.91 0.62
C LEU A 278 -9.43 0.02 0.36
N THR A 279 -8.69 0.35 1.41
CA THR A 279 -7.36 0.99 1.32
C THR A 279 -6.35 0.18 2.11
N SER A 280 -5.10 0.14 1.65
CA SER A 280 -3.98 -0.43 2.40
C SER A 280 -2.80 0.51 2.38
N GLY A 281 -2.02 0.54 3.45
CA GLY A 281 -0.95 1.50 3.57
C GLY A 281 0.04 1.25 4.69
N VAL A 282 0.95 2.20 4.84
CA VAL A 282 1.96 2.22 5.90
C VAL A 282 1.86 3.55 6.65
N GLY A 283 2.04 3.49 7.96
CA GLY A 283 1.96 4.65 8.84
C GLY A 283 3.20 4.80 9.70
N VAL A 284 3.54 6.06 9.97
CA VAL A 284 4.48 6.45 11.02
C VAL A 284 3.72 7.25 12.07
N GLU A 285 3.97 6.98 13.33
CA GLU A 285 3.33 7.63 14.47
C GLU A 285 4.39 7.96 15.52
N LEU A 286 4.26 9.14 16.12
CA LEU A 286 4.99 9.59 17.28
C LEU A 286 4.00 9.65 18.45
N SER A 287 4.40 9.15 19.60
CA SER A 287 3.61 9.25 20.82
C SER A 287 4.43 9.80 21.97
N GLY A 288 3.76 10.59 22.80
CA GLY A 288 4.32 11.18 24.00
C GLY A 288 3.38 11.01 25.19
N THR A 289 3.95 10.73 26.36
CA THR A 289 3.21 10.58 27.61
C THR A 289 3.77 11.58 28.63
N PRO A 290 3.29 12.84 28.62
CA PRO A 290 3.79 13.85 29.53
C PRO A 290 3.45 13.47 30.97
N GLY A 291 4.42 13.65 31.88
CA GLY A 291 4.25 13.28 33.28
C GLY A 291 4.22 11.77 33.54
N ALA A 292 4.89 10.97 32.70
CA ALA A 292 5.04 9.53 32.93
C ALA A 292 5.46 9.25 34.39
N PRO A 293 4.76 8.32 35.09
CA PRO A 293 4.95 8.07 36.51
C PRO A 293 6.36 7.57 36.77
N ASN A 294 6.92 8.07 37.87
CA ASN A 294 8.13 7.55 38.48
C ASN A 294 7.70 6.43 39.43
N TYR A 295 7.99 5.17 39.10
CA TYR A 295 7.84 4.10 40.08
C TYR A 295 9.04 4.14 41.01
N LEU A 296 8.77 4.26 42.30
CA LEU A 296 9.80 4.23 43.33
C LEU A 296 9.97 2.79 43.78
N ARG A 297 11.22 2.35 43.88
CA ARG A 297 11.55 1.08 44.50
C ARG A 297 11.24 1.11 46.00
N VAL A 298 10.45 0.14 46.48
CA VAL A 298 10.17 -0.03 47.91
C VAL A 298 11.31 -0.84 48.52
N GLY A 299 12.11 -0.26 49.43
CA GLY A 299 13.13 -0.99 50.19
C GLY A 299 14.60 -0.75 49.81
N GLY A 300 14.92 0.32 49.07
CA GLY A 300 16.32 0.75 48.90
C GLY A 300 16.88 1.33 50.21
N GLY A 301 17.69 0.58 50.95
CA GLY A 301 18.32 1.09 52.17
C GLY A 301 19.26 2.26 51.87
N MET A 302 19.10 3.41 52.55
CA MET A 302 19.86 4.69 52.52
C MET A 302 20.43 5.25 51.18
N GLY A 303 20.35 4.52 50.07
CA GLY A 303 20.74 4.94 48.74
C GLY A 303 19.59 5.66 48.02
N SER A 304 19.94 6.46 47.00
CA SER A 304 18.97 7.14 46.15
C SER A 304 17.91 6.15 45.64
N PRO A 305 16.61 6.50 45.68
CA PRO A 305 15.57 5.61 45.18
C PRO A 305 15.81 5.30 43.69
N ASP A 306 15.79 4.01 43.34
CA ASP A 306 15.74 3.60 41.94
C ASP A 306 14.37 4.04 41.37
N VAL A 307 14.40 4.94 40.40
CA VAL A 307 13.22 5.42 39.69
C VAL A 307 13.07 4.64 38.40
N TYR A 308 11.89 4.04 38.17
CA TYR A 308 11.50 3.48 36.88
C TYR A 308 10.58 4.48 36.17
N GLN A 309 10.92 4.87 34.96
CA GLN A 309 10.08 5.75 34.14
C GLN A 309 9.52 4.96 32.97
N ALA A 310 8.20 5.03 32.78
CA ALA A 310 7.62 4.61 31.51
C ALA A 310 8.19 5.48 30.38
N SER A 311 8.36 4.88 29.20
CA SER A 311 8.92 5.58 28.04
C SER A 311 8.13 6.85 27.74
N LYS A 312 8.81 8.00 27.79
CA LYS A 312 8.19 9.32 27.56
C LYS A 312 7.84 9.54 26.09
N PHE A 313 8.59 8.91 25.20
CA PHE A 313 8.46 9.05 23.76
C PHE A 313 8.54 7.68 23.08
N SER A 314 7.78 7.47 22.01
CA SER A 314 7.98 6.32 21.15
C SER A 314 7.63 6.60 19.71
N VAL A 315 8.26 5.85 18.81
CA VAL A 315 7.97 5.82 17.37
C VAL A 315 7.26 4.51 17.06
N VAL A 316 6.17 4.58 16.31
CA VAL A 316 5.40 3.41 15.88
C VAL A 316 5.37 3.39 14.35
N ILE A 317 5.73 2.24 13.76
CA ILE A 317 5.77 2.03 12.31
C ILE A 317 4.98 0.78 12.00
N GLY A 318 4.00 0.86 11.10
CA GLY A 318 3.12 -0.28 10.85
C GLY A 318 2.36 -0.23 9.53
N GLY A 319 1.80 -1.39 9.19
CA GLY A 319 0.86 -1.54 8.09
C GLY A 319 -0.58 -1.37 8.57
N VAL A 320 -1.41 -0.75 7.74
CA VAL A 320 -2.83 -0.56 8.03
C VAL A 320 -3.71 -0.96 6.84
N LEU A 321 -4.88 -1.49 7.15
CA LEU A 321 -5.99 -1.72 6.25
C LEU A 321 -7.18 -0.88 6.72
N ALA A 322 -7.88 -0.25 5.79
CA ALA A 322 -9.08 0.49 6.11
C ALA A 322 -10.18 0.29 5.07
N ILE A 323 -11.43 0.36 5.52
CA ILE A 323 -12.63 0.27 4.69
C ILE A 323 -13.44 1.57 4.86
N ASP A 324 -13.78 2.21 3.76
CA ASP A 324 -14.65 3.38 3.71
C ASP A 324 -16.09 2.96 3.39
N LEU A 325 -17.01 3.28 4.29
CA LEU A 325 -18.45 3.01 4.16
C LEU A 325 -19.19 4.33 3.92
N GLY A 326 -20.09 4.37 2.95
CA GLY A 326 -20.88 5.57 2.62
C GLY A 326 -20.23 6.53 1.61
N ARG A 327 -19.29 6.03 0.82
CA ARG A 327 -18.64 6.75 -0.29
C ARG A 327 -19.41 6.69 -1.59
#